data_AF-A0AAE3Y6E6-F1
#
_entry.id   AF-A0AAE3Y6E6-F1
#
_cell.length_a   1.000
_cell.length_b   1.000
_cell.length_c   1.000
_cell.angle_alpha   90.00
_cell.angle_beta   90.00
_cell.angle_gamma   90.00
#
_symmetry.space_group_name_H-M   'P 1'
#
loop_
_entity.id
_entity.type
_entity.pdbx_description
1 polymer ?
#
loop_
_entity_poly.entity_id
_entity_poly.type
_entity_poly.pdbx_seq_one_letter_code
_entity_poly.pdbx_strand_id
1 'polypeptide(L)'
;MKTVLKVTSCISIALALSLVYYLIQELMGGMSMLEIDFIPALITLIIISNAVLGFYVLAGKLQPMKPLLVLQILIIIPTCLLIYEFFLKSPMGCS
;
A
#
# COMPACT_ATOMS: atom_id res chain seq x y z
N MET A 1 23.23 5.34 -2.61
CA MET A 1 21.79 5.07 -2.88
C MET A 1 21.11 6.40 -3.13
N LYS A 2 20.45 6.61 -4.28
CA LYS A 2 19.84 7.90 -4.62
C LYS A 2 18.75 8.25 -3.60
N THR A 3 18.77 9.48 -3.04
CA THR A 3 17.85 9.94 -2.00
C THR A 3 16.39 9.68 -2.35
N VAL A 4 16.03 9.86 -3.62
CA VAL A 4 14.69 9.59 -4.16
C VAL A 4 14.23 8.14 -3.90
N LEU A 5 15.09 7.14 -4.13
CA LEU A 5 14.73 5.73 -3.93
C LEU A 5 14.50 5.39 -2.46
N LYS A 6 15.30 5.99 -1.56
CA LYS A 6 15.09 5.83 -0.12
C LYS A 6 13.74 6.40 0.30
N VAL A 7 13.45 7.62 -0.14
CA VAL A 7 12.19 8.30 0.17
C VAL A 7 10.98 7.53 -0.39
N THR A 8 11.02 7.09 -1.65
CA THR A 8 9.92 6.31 -2.24
C THR A 8 9.72 4.98 -1.52
N SER A 9 10.80 4.30 -1.14
CA SER A 9 10.70 3.04 -0.40
C SER A 9 10.10 3.26 1.00
N CYS A 10 10.51 4.31 1.72
CA CYS A 10 9.93 4.65 3.01
C CYS A 10 8.45 5.00 2.92
N ILE A 11 8.06 5.82 1.92
CA ILE A 11 6.65 6.17 1.68
C ILE A 11 5.83 4.92 1.36
N SER A 12 6.35 4.03 0.51
CA SER A 12 5.66 2.76 0.19
C SER A 12 5.42 1.89 1.42
N ILE A 13 6.39 1.83 2.35
CA ILE A 13 6.24 1.06 3.60
C ILE A 13 5.18 1.72 4.49
N ALA A 14 5.24 3.04 4.67
CA ALA A 14 4.27 3.77 5.48
C ALA A 14 2.83 3.59 4.96
N LEU A 15 2.63 3.70 3.64
CA LEU A 15 1.32 3.51 3.02
C LEU A 15 0.79 2.08 3.22
N ALA A 16 1.65 1.07 3.06
CA ALA A 16 1.25 -0.31 3.29
C ALA A 16 0.85 -0.57 4.76
N LEU A 17 1.59 -0.01 5.72
CA LEU A 17 1.25 -0.11 7.14
C LEU A 17 -0.10 0.54 7.45
N SER A 18 -0.37 1.72 6.90
CA SER A 18 -1.66 2.40 7.07
C SER A 18 -2.82 1.57 6.53
N LEU A 19 -2.63 0.93 5.37
CA LEU A 19 -3.66 0.13 4.71
C LEU A 19 -3.91 -1.18 5.45
N VAL A 20 -2.85 -1.84 5.93
CA VAL A 20 -2.97 -3.02 6.81
C VAL A 20 -3.69 -2.68 8.10
N TYR A 21 -3.36 -1.55 8.73
CA TYR A 21 -4.05 -1.10 9.94
C TYR A 21 -5.55 -0.88 9.71
N TYR A 22 -5.91 -0.28 8.58
CA TYR A 22 -7.31 -0.11 8.20
C TYR A 22 -8.02 -1.45 7.99
N LEU A 23 -7.39 -2.38 7.28
CA LEU A 23 -7.94 -3.73 7.08
C LEU A 23 -8.19 -4.44 8.41
N ILE A 24 -7.29 -4.30 9.37
CA ILE A 24 -7.45 -4.86 10.72
C ILE A 24 -8.65 -4.23 11.44
N GLN A 25 -8.82 -2.91 11.33
CA GLN A 25 -9.96 -2.19 11.92
C GLN A 25 -11.30 -2.66 11.34
N GLU A 26 -11.42 -2.79 10.02
CA GLU A 26 -12.65 -3.30 9.39
C GLU A 26 -12.94 -4.75 9.80
N LEU A 27 -11.90 -5.59 9.89
CA LEU A 27 -12.05 -6.97 10.32
C LEU A 27 -12.51 -7.07 11.78
N MET A 28 -11.99 -6.20 12.65
CA MET A 28 -12.45 -6.08 14.03
C MET A 28 -13.88 -5.54 14.13
N GLY A 29 -14.33 -4.73 13.16
CA GLY A 29 -15.68 -4.22 13.03
C GLY A 29 -16.74 -5.27 12.63
N GLY A 30 -16.32 -6.52 12.39
CA GLY A 30 -17.21 -7.64 12.10
C GLY A 30 -17.28 -8.05 10.63
N MET A 31 -16.47 -7.45 9.76
CA MET A 31 -16.35 -7.91 8.37
C MET A 31 -15.55 -9.22 8.30
N SER A 32 -16.03 -10.21 7.58
CA SER A 32 -15.31 -11.48 7.42
C SER A 32 -14.23 -11.37 6.34
N MET A 33 -13.07 -12.01 6.53
CA MET A 33 -12.01 -12.05 5.50
C MET A 33 -12.49 -12.62 4.15
N LEU A 34 -13.56 -13.43 4.18
CA LEU A 34 -14.16 -14.05 2.98
C LEU A 34 -15.14 -13.12 2.25
N GLU A 35 -15.55 -12.02 2.87
CA GLU A 35 -16.41 -10.99 2.26
C GLU A 35 -15.60 -9.91 1.53
N ILE A 36 -14.27 -9.93 1.68
CA ILE A 36 -13.39 -9.03 0.94
C ILE A 36 -13.42 -9.45 -0.53
N ASP A 37 -13.92 -8.58 -1.38
CA ASP A 37 -13.91 -8.79 -2.83
C ASP A 37 -12.48 -9.08 -3.34
N PHE A 38 -12.41 -9.91 -4.38
CA PHE A 38 -11.14 -10.37 -4.96
C PHE A 38 -10.23 -9.21 -5.40
N ILE A 39 -10.82 -8.12 -5.91
CA ILE A 39 -10.09 -6.94 -6.40
C ILE A 39 -9.39 -6.19 -5.24
N PRO A 40 -10.08 -5.76 -4.17
CA PRO A 40 -9.46 -5.19 -2.96
C PRO A 40 -8.36 -6.07 -2.36
N ALA A 41 -8.57 -7.39 -2.31
CA ALA A 41 -7.57 -8.33 -1.79
C ALA A 41 -6.28 -8.34 -2.65
N LEU A 42 -6.44 -8.39 -3.98
CA LEU A 42 -5.31 -8.33 -4.93
C LEU A 42 -4.51 -7.04 -4.81
N ILE A 43 -5.20 -5.91 -4.69
CA ILE A 43 -4.57 -4.61 -4.53
C ILE A 43 -3.77 -4.55 -3.23
N THR A 44 -4.35 -5.02 -2.12
CA THR A 44 -3.67 -5.08 -0.82
C THR A 44 -2.38 -5.92 -0.91
N LEU A 45 -2.44 -7.06 -1.59
CA LEU A 45 -1.29 -7.94 -1.79
C LEU A 45 -0.18 -7.27 -2.64
N ILE A 46 -0.54 -6.53 -3.69
CA ILE A 46 0.40 -5.76 -4.52
C ILE A 46 1.10 -4.69 -3.66
N ILE A 47 0.35 -4.00 -2.79
CA ILE A 47 0.87 -2.93 -1.94
C ILE A 47 1.84 -3.49 -0.88
N ILE A 48 1.48 -4.60 -0.22
CA ILE A 48 2.37 -5.28 0.73
C ILE A 48 3.64 -5.76 0.02
N SER A 49 3.50 -6.36 -1.17
CA SER A 49 4.64 -6.80 -1.97
C SER A 49 5.59 -5.64 -2.32
N ASN A 50 5.04 -4.46 -2.64
CA ASN A 50 5.82 -3.26 -2.92
C ASN A 50 6.54 -2.72 -1.67
N ALA A 51 5.91 -2.79 -0.50
CA ALA A 51 6.53 -2.43 0.77
C ALA A 51 7.69 -3.37 1.14
N VAL A 52 7.50 -4.67 0.97
CA VAL A 52 8.58 -5.67 1.16
C VAL A 52 9.74 -5.38 0.20
N LEU A 53 9.46 -5.11 -1.07
CA LEU A 53 10.47 -4.73 -2.05
C LEU A 53 11.22 -3.45 -1.61
N GLY A 54 10.50 -2.43 -1.14
CA GLY A 54 11.09 -1.22 -0.56
C GLY A 54 11.97 -1.48 0.65
N PHE A 55 11.58 -2.41 1.52
CA PHE A 55 12.37 -2.81 2.68
C PHE A 55 13.68 -3.50 2.26
N TYR A 56 13.63 -4.44 1.31
CA TYR A 56 14.82 -5.10 0.77
C TYR A 56 15.79 -4.12 0.11
N VAL A 57 15.26 -3.10 -0.56
CA VAL A 57 16.03 -2.00 -1.14
C VAL A 57 16.71 -1.18 -0.04
N LEU A 58 15.99 -0.80 1.02
CA LEU A 58 16.54 -0.05 2.16
C LEU A 58 17.57 -0.83 2.96
N ALA A 59 17.37 -2.14 3.13
CA ALA A 59 18.30 -3.05 3.80
C ALA A 59 19.58 -3.31 2.98
N GLY A 60 19.70 -2.74 1.78
CA GLY A 60 20.85 -2.93 0.89
C GLY A 60 20.95 -4.35 0.30
N LYS A 61 19.91 -5.18 0.50
CA LYS A 61 19.83 -6.55 -0.01
C LYS A 61 19.44 -6.61 -1.48
N LEU A 62 18.83 -5.54 -2.01
CA LEU A 62 18.44 -5.43 -3.41
C LEU A 62 19.10 -4.20 -4.06
N GLN A 63 19.71 -4.39 -5.24
CA GLN A 63 20.37 -3.29 -5.94
C GLN A 63 19.34 -2.31 -6.55
N PRO A 64 19.54 -0.99 -6.37
CA PRO A 64 18.74 0.06 -7.01
C PRO A 64 18.71 -0.05 -8.54
N MET A 65 17.62 -0.57 -9.12
CA MET A 65 17.39 -0.49 -10.56
C MET A 65 16.31 0.56 -10.88
N LYS A 66 16.54 1.38 -11.92
CA LYS A 66 15.56 2.35 -12.43
C LYS A 66 14.14 1.76 -12.60
N PRO A 67 13.95 0.56 -13.19
CA PRO A 67 12.61 -0.03 -13.33
C PRO A 67 11.91 -0.32 -11.99
N LEU A 68 12.65 -0.73 -10.95
CA LEU A 68 12.05 -0.96 -9.62
C LEU A 68 11.48 0.34 -9.03
N LEU A 69 12.16 1.46 -9.27
CA LEU A 69 11.73 2.78 -8.81
C LEU A 69 10.47 3.25 -9.54
N VAL A 70 10.39 3.01 -10.85
CA VAL A 70 9.19 3.30 -11.65
C VAL A 70 8.01 2.44 -11.17
N LEU A 71 8.24 1.16 -10.92
CA LEU A 71 7.21 0.25 -10.40
C LEU A 71 6.70 0.71 -9.02
N GLN A 72 7.60 1.07 -8.11
CA GLN A 72 7.20 1.61 -6.80
C GLN A 72 6.32 2.84 -6.92
N ILE A 73 6.69 3.80 -7.76
CA ILE A 73 5.90 5.03 -7.98
C ILE A 73 4.54 4.70 -8.60
N LEU A 74 4.50 3.79 -9.59
CA LEU A 74 3.27 3.35 -10.24
C LEU A 74 2.29 2.71 -9.26
N ILE A 75 2.78 2.02 -8.22
CA ILE A 75 1.95 1.41 -7.16
C ILE A 75 1.56 2.44 -6.10
N ILE A 76 2.42 3.41 -5.78
CA ILE A 76 2.12 4.45 -4.79
C ILE A 76 0.91 5.30 -5.21
N ILE A 77 0.83 5.72 -6.48
CA ILE A 77 -0.26 6.57 -6.99
C ILE A 77 -1.66 5.97 -6.73
N PRO A 78 -1.98 4.74 -7.17
CA PRO A 78 -3.28 4.13 -6.90
C PRO A 78 -3.49 3.83 -5.42
N THR A 79 -2.43 3.53 -4.66
CA THR A 79 -2.52 3.34 -3.21
C THR A 79 -2.97 4.62 -2.51
N CYS A 80 -2.40 5.76 -2.88
CA CYS A 80 -2.80 7.06 -2.36
C CYS A 80 -4.25 7.40 -2.73
N LEU A 81 -4.67 7.11 -3.97
CA LEU A 81 -6.06 7.31 -4.40
C LEU A 81 -7.04 6.44 -3.60
N LEU A 82 -6.69 5.19 -3.32
CA LEU A 82 -7.53 4.30 -2.52
C LEU A 82 -7.63 4.78 -1.08
N ILE A 83 -6.50 5.12 -0.45
CA ILE A 83 -6.51 5.67 0.90
C ILE A 83 -7.32 6.97 0.94
N TYR A 84 -7.21 7.82 -0.09
CA TYR A 84 -8.05 9.01 -0.22
C TYR A 84 -9.54 8.67 -0.30
N GLU A 85 -9.94 7.70 -1.13
CA GLU A 85 -11.33 7.24 -1.19
C GLU A 85 -11.81 6.68 0.16
N PHE A 86 -10.99 5.92 0.88
CA PHE A 86 -11.38 5.36 2.17
C PHE A 86 -11.44 6.39 3.32
N PHE A 87 -10.52 7.36 3.36
CA PHE A 87 -10.43 8.32 4.48
C PHE A 87 -11.21 9.61 4.28
N LEU A 88 -11.35 10.10 3.03
CA LEU A 88 -11.92 11.42 2.74
C LEU A 88 -13.29 11.35 2.06
N LYS A 89 -13.61 10.26 1.38
CA LYS A 89 -14.99 9.96 1.04
C LYS A 89 -15.62 9.45 2.34
N SER A 90 -16.45 10.26 2.98
CA SER A 90 -17.34 9.77 4.03
C SER A 90 -17.94 8.43 3.58
N PRO A 91 -18.17 7.45 4.47
CA PRO A 91 -19.05 6.35 4.12
C PRO A 91 -20.26 7.01 3.49
N MET A 92 -20.61 6.63 2.25
CA MET A 92 -21.84 7.08 1.64
C MET A 92 -22.91 6.69 2.63
N GLY A 93 -23.26 7.63 3.51
CA GLY A 93 -24.34 7.50 4.44
C GLY A 93 -25.51 7.29 3.52
N CYS A 94 -26.06 6.08 3.58
CA CYS A 94 -27.36 5.80 3.01
C CYS A 94 -28.27 6.96 3.39
N SER A 95 -28.69 7.73 2.40
CA SER A 95 -29.93 8.52 2.44
C SER A 95 -30.96 7.73 1.67
#